data_AF-A0A399WZ41-F1
#
_entry.id   AF-A0A399WZ41-F1
#
_cell.length_a   1.000
_cell.length_b   1.000
_cell.length_c   1.000
_cell.angle_alpha   90.00
_cell.angle_beta   90.00
_cell.angle_gamma   90.00
#
_symmetry.space_group_name_H-M   'P 1'
#
loop_
_entity.id
_entity.type
_entity.pdbx_description
1 polymer ?
#
loop_
_entity_poly.entity_id
_entity_poly.type
_entity_poly.pdbx_seq_one_letter_code
_entity_poly.pdbx_strand_id
1 'polypeptide(L)'
;MVAAKLGLRLLARCCLLQNPHDLLLGELRSLHDCLQFEPENYFSDVFNFGGRPPVQPRFDLTAAGQAWCLDFCHGRLENGRQARILAVLDCFTRECLLLKAAPHFPSSTVQREIEWLFLVHGKPQRLVSDNGPEFRALTLPEGVEAAFIQPGSPWQNGHVESFFDKLRDELLNREIFSSGAELQAHLDDHLEYYNHRQPHRSLDGLTPASFKSRVSDTMQEAEKLKL
;
A
#
# COMPACT_ATOMS: atom_id res chain seq x y z
N MET A 1 2.53 -9.87 -24.61
CA MET A 1 1.89 -9.92 -23.28
C MET A 1 2.60 -10.79 -22.23
N VAL A 2 3.63 -11.59 -22.57
CA VAL A 2 4.41 -12.37 -21.57
C VAL A 2 5.67 -11.62 -21.08
N ALA A 3 6.22 -10.69 -21.88
CA ALA A 3 7.44 -9.93 -21.54
C ALA A 3 7.26 -8.90 -20.40
N ALA A 4 6.08 -8.31 -20.23
CA ALA A 4 5.82 -7.31 -19.18
C ALA A 4 5.74 -7.91 -17.76
N LYS A 5 5.48 -9.23 -17.63
CA LYS A 5 5.45 -9.92 -16.34
C LYS A 5 6.83 -10.37 -15.86
N LEU A 6 7.83 -10.47 -16.74
CA LEU A 6 9.21 -10.79 -16.35
C LEU A 6 10.00 -9.56 -15.89
N GLY A 7 9.73 -8.38 -16.44
CA GLY A 7 10.43 -7.13 -16.08
C GLY A 7 10.20 -6.68 -14.63
N LEU A 8 9.00 -6.89 -14.09
CA LEU A 8 8.66 -6.47 -12.72
C LEU A 8 9.30 -7.34 -11.62
N ARG A 9 9.67 -8.60 -11.93
CA ARG A 9 10.38 -9.48 -10.99
C ARG A 9 11.87 -9.16 -10.85
N LEU A 10 12.47 -8.53 -11.86
CA LEU A 10 13.89 -8.14 -11.83
C LEU A 10 14.09 -6.79 -11.11
N LEU A 11 13.18 -5.82 -11.27
CA LEU A 11 13.26 -4.55 -10.55
C LEU A 11 13.03 -4.70 -9.04
N ALA A 12 12.18 -5.64 -8.61
CA ALA A 12 12.00 -5.97 -7.20
C ALA A 12 13.27 -6.56 -6.54
N ARG A 13 14.22 -7.07 -7.33
CA ARG A 13 15.49 -7.62 -6.83
C ARG A 13 16.63 -6.59 -6.82
N CYS A 14 16.55 -5.53 -7.63
CA CYS A 14 17.56 -4.46 -7.64
C CYS A 14 17.44 -3.49 -6.46
N CYS A 15 16.25 -3.29 -5.90
CA CYS A 15 16.08 -2.40 -4.74
C CYS A 15 16.61 -2.98 -3.42
N LEU A 16 17.10 -4.24 -3.41
CA LEU A 16 17.64 -4.91 -2.21
C LEU A 16 19.17 -5.12 -2.25
N LEU A 17 19.89 -4.66 -3.28
CA LEU A 17 21.35 -4.78 -3.34
C LEU A 17 22.03 -3.48 -2.88
N GLN A 18 22.73 -3.55 -1.75
CA GLN A 18 23.48 -2.45 -1.13
C GLN A 18 24.79 -2.07 -1.87
N ASN A 19 25.03 -2.48 -3.12
CA ASN A 19 26.23 -2.07 -3.86
C ASN A 19 26.04 -2.18 -5.40
N PRO A 20 26.32 -1.12 -6.18
CA PRO A 20 26.12 -1.12 -7.64
C PRO A 20 27.26 -1.75 -8.47
N HIS A 21 28.25 -2.41 -7.86
CA HIS A 21 29.46 -2.86 -8.59
C HIS A 21 29.56 -4.37 -8.92
N ASP A 22 28.59 -5.21 -8.55
CA ASP A 22 28.69 -6.68 -8.75
C ASP A 22 27.81 -7.26 -9.86
N LEU A 23 27.36 -6.46 -10.83
CA LEU A 23 26.73 -6.99 -12.04
C LEU A 23 27.79 -7.44 -13.06
N LEU A 24 28.24 -8.69 -12.94
CA LEU A 24 29.05 -9.35 -13.97
C LEU A 24 28.24 -9.52 -15.27
N LEU A 25 28.87 -9.08 -16.35
CA LEU A 25 28.36 -8.94 -17.71
C LEU A 25 27.93 -10.27 -18.31
N GLY A 26 26.64 -10.36 -18.65
CA GLY A 26 26.11 -11.36 -19.56
C GLY A 26 24.66 -11.02 -19.92
N GLU A 27 24.46 -10.53 -21.14
CA GLU A 27 23.16 -10.29 -21.80
C GLU A 27 22.50 -8.90 -21.60
N LEU A 28 23.26 -7.84 -21.89
CA LEU A 28 22.72 -6.50 -22.15
C LEU A 28 22.61 -6.23 -23.66
N ARG A 29 21.48 -6.57 -24.28
CA ARG A 29 21.11 -6.01 -25.61
C ARG A 29 19.68 -5.49 -25.74
N SER A 30 18.90 -5.36 -24.66
CA SER A 30 17.57 -4.73 -24.73
C SER A 30 17.25 -3.72 -23.63
N LEU A 31 18.25 -3.25 -22.87
CA LEU A 31 18.05 -2.27 -21.79
C LEU A 31 18.22 -0.81 -22.23
N HIS A 32 18.41 -0.54 -23.52
CA HIS A 32 18.51 0.82 -24.02
C HIS A 32 17.14 1.54 -24.10
N ASP A 33 16.04 0.80 -24.13
CA ASP A 33 14.68 1.39 -24.21
C ASP A 33 14.05 1.67 -22.83
N CYS A 34 14.63 1.17 -21.73
CA CYS A 34 14.09 1.42 -20.38
C CYS A 34 14.64 2.69 -19.70
N LEU A 35 15.65 3.34 -20.28
CA LEU A 35 16.33 4.50 -19.67
C LEU A 35 15.92 5.86 -20.28
N GLN A 36 14.78 5.94 -20.97
CA GLN A 36 14.25 7.21 -21.49
C GLN A 36 12.87 7.59 -20.90
N PHE A 37 12.59 7.20 -19.65
CA PHE A 37 11.41 7.69 -18.93
C PHE A 37 11.76 8.95 -18.13
N GLU A 38 11.78 10.09 -18.82
CA GLU A 38 11.89 11.44 -18.22
C GLU A 38 10.53 11.80 -17.58
N PRO A 39 10.44 12.05 -16.26
CA PRO A 39 9.17 12.22 -15.55
C PRO A 39 8.57 13.64 -15.66
N GLU A 40 9.05 14.51 -16.54
CA GLU A 40 8.76 15.95 -16.44
C GLU A 40 7.48 16.47 -17.14
N ASN A 41 6.71 15.65 -17.86
CA ASN A 41 5.56 16.16 -18.64
C ASN A 41 4.20 15.57 -18.25
N TYR A 42 3.87 15.56 -16.95
CA TYR A 42 2.50 15.35 -16.47
C TYR A 42 2.01 16.50 -15.57
N PHE A 43 2.50 17.71 -15.82
CA PHE A 43 2.21 18.90 -15.03
C PHE A 43 1.70 20.06 -15.89
N SER A 44 0.39 20.11 -16.09
CA SER A 44 -0.39 21.35 -16.14
C SER A 44 -1.85 20.97 -16.34
N ASP A 45 -2.65 21.01 -15.28
CA ASP A 45 -4.07 21.41 -15.30
C ASP A 45 -4.82 20.82 -14.10
N VAL A 46 -4.54 21.29 -12.89
CA VAL A 46 -5.54 21.18 -11.80
C VAL A 46 -5.41 22.39 -10.88
N PHE A 47 -5.98 23.52 -11.30
CA PHE A 47 -6.33 24.58 -10.36
C PHE A 47 -7.76 24.37 -9.85
N ASN A 48 -7.86 24.45 -8.52
CA ASN A 48 -9.00 24.97 -7.76
C ASN A 48 -10.15 24.02 -7.43
N PHE A 49 -10.16 23.47 -6.20
CA PHE A 49 -11.40 23.23 -5.45
C PHE A 49 -11.18 23.44 -3.96
N GLY A 50 -11.32 24.70 -3.52
CA GLY A 50 -11.61 25.02 -2.13
C GLY A 50 -13.05 24.62 -1.79
N GLY A 51 -13.21 23.43 -1.20
CA GLY A 51 -14.49 22.94 -0.69
C GLY A 51 -14.27 21.77 0.25
N ARG A 52 -14.89 21.82 1.44
CA ARG A 52 -14.89 20.68 2.39
C ARG A 52 -15.66 19.52 1.74
N PRO A 53 -15.07 18.34 1.55
CA PRO A 53 -15.77 17.22 0.92
C PRO A 53 -16.96 16.77 1.79
N PRO A 54 -18.06 16.32 1.16
CA PRO A 54 -19.24 15.85 1.86
C PRO A 54 -18.96 14.57 2.69
N VAL A 55 -19.76 14.40 3.74
CA VAL A 55 -19.75 13.27 4.68
C VAL A 55 -19.94 11.93 3.95
N GLN A 56 -19.09 10.92 4.19
CA GLN A 56 -19.22 9.59 3.57
C GLN A 56 -19.68 8.51 4.58
N PRO A 57 -20.74 7.71 4.28
CA PRO A 57 -21.20 6.61 5.12
C PRO A 57 -20.19 5.43 5.13
N ARG A 58 -20.41 4.44 6.02
CA ARG A 58 -19.67 3.16 5.99
C ARG A 58 -19.82 2.57 4.59
N PHE A 59 -18.69 2.28 3.93
CA PHE A 59 -18.71 1.81 2.55
C PHE A 59 -19.17 0.35 2.51
N ASP A 60 -20.24 0.08 1.76
CA ASP A 60 -20.61 -1.28 1.38
C ASP A 60 -19.65 -1.74 0.28
N LEU A 61 -18.52 -2.28 0.70
CA LEU A 61 -17.47 -2.76 -0.19
C LEU A 61 -17.84 -4.14 -0.74
N THR A 62 -17.81 -4.27 -2.06
CA THR A 62 -18.18 -5.48 -2.81
C THR A 62 -17.04 -6.05 -3.64
N ALA A 63 -15.94 -5.30 -3.82
CA ALA A 63 -14.80 -5.74 -4.62
C ALA A 63 -13.48 -5.12 -4.15
N ALA A 64 -12.37 -5.78 -4.49
CA ALA A 64 -11.02 -5.26 -4.29
C ALA A 64 -10.81 -3.95 -5.08
N GLY A 65 -10.01 -3.04 -4.55
CA GLY A 65 -9.72 -1.76 -5.17
C GLY A 65 -10.84 -0.73 -5.05
N GLN A 66 -11.91 -0.98 -4.32
CA GLN A 66 -12.94 0.05 -4.09
C GLN A 66 -12.49 1.10 -3.07
N ALA A 67 -11.77 0.69 -2.03
CA ALA A 67 -11.25 1.59 -1.02
C ALA A 67 -9.94 1.05 -0.46
N TRP A 68 -8.94 1.91 -0.42
CA TRP A 68 -7.72 1.67 0.35
C TRP A 68 -7.73 2.52 1.61
N CYS A 69 -7.41 1.91 2.74
CA CYS A 69 -7.37 2.52 4.05
C CYS A 69 -5.90 2.82 4.39
N LEU A 70 -5.58 4.09 4.67
CA LEU A 70 -4.22 4.57 4.97
C LEU A 70 -4.20 5.14 6.37
N ASP A 71 -3.15 4.81 7.12
CA ASP A 71 -2.91 5.41 8.43
C ASP A 71 -1.46 5.21 8.88
N PHE A 72 -1.08 5.91 9.94
CA PHE A 72 0.23 5.81 10.57
C PHE A 72 0.16 5.14 11.94
N CYS A 73 1.16 4.32 12.24
CA CYS A 73 1.48 3.95 13.61
C CYS A 73 2.94 4.26 13.93
N HIS A 74 3.34 4.02 15.18
CA HIS A 74 4.69 4.29 15.66
C HIS A 74 5.32 3.00 16.17
N GLY A 75 6.58 2.78 15.80
CA GLY A 75 7.47 1.77 16.38
C GLY A 75 8.56 2.42 17.20
N ARG A 76 9.06 1.73 18.23
CA ARG A 76 10.16 2.21 19.09
C ARG A 76 11.45 1.49 18.72
N LEU A 77 12.53 2.25 18.57
CA LEU A 77 13.88 1.71 18.39
C LEU A 77 14.61 1.63 19.73
N GLU A 78 15.64 0.79 19.79
CA GLU A 78 16.47 0.55 20.98
C GLU A 78 17.07 1.85 21.52
N ASN A 79 17.53 2.74 20.62
CA ASN A 79 18.09 4.05 20.97
C ASN A 79 17.04 5.07 21.49
N GLY A 80 15.80 4.64 21.72
CA GLY A 80 14.70 5.48 22.21
C GLY A 80 14.03 6.35 21.15
N ARG A 81 14.56 6.40 19.92
CA ARG A 81 13.90 7.11 18.82
C ARG A 81 12.65 6.36 18.38
N GLN A 82 11.69 7.10 17.85
CA GLN A 82 10.51 6.53 17.23
C GLN A 82 10.67 6.50 15.71
N ALA A 83 10.17 5.43 15.10
CA ALA A 83 9.93 5.35 13.68
C ALA A 83 8.42 5.48 13.45
N ARG A 84 8.04 6.21 12.40
CA ARG A 84 6.68 6.18 11.86
C ARG A 84 6.56 5.01 10.91
N ILE A 85 5.39 4.39 10.87
CA ILE A 85 5.07 3.29 9.98
C ILE A 85 3.82 3.66 9.21
N LEU A 86 3.91 3.78 7.89
CA LEU A 86 2.77 3.92 6.99
C LEU A 86 2.22 2.54 6.67
N ALA A 87 0.92 2.33 6.91
CA ALA A 87 0.21 1.16 6.43
C ALA A 87 -0.80 1.55 5.35
N VAL A 88 -0.90 0.73 4.31
CA VAL A 88 -1.95 0.83 3.29
C VAL A 88 -2.61 -0.53 3.18
N LEU A 89 -3.93 -0.57 3.35
CA LEU A 89 -4.71 -1.81 3.25
C LEU A 89 -5.82 -1.68 2.23
N ASP A 90 -6.12 -2.75 1.52
CA ASP A 90 -7.40 -2.87 0.82
C ASP A 90 -8.51 -3.17 1.84
N CYS A 91 -9.49 -2.27 1.94
CA CYS A 91 -10.51 -2.35 2.97
C CYS A 91 -11.48 -3.55 2.74
N PHE A 92 -11.60 -4.06 1.51
CA PHE A 92 -12.45 -5.20 1.16
C PHE A 92 -11.75 -6.54 1.40
N THR A 93 -10.58 -6.74 0.80
CA THR A 93 -9.85 -8.02 0.89
C THR A 93 -9.09 -8.20 2.19
N ARG A 94 -8.90 -7.10 2.94
CA ARG A 94 -7.99 -6.99 4.09
C ARG A 94 -6.53 -7.21 3.72
N GLU A 95 -6.16 -7.18 2.45
CA GLU A 95 -4.76 -7.30 2.04
C GLU A 95 -3.98 -6.07 2.49
N CYS A 96 -2.85 -6.29 3.16
CA CYS A 96 -1.91 -5.24 3.49
C CYS A 96 -1.01 -4.98 2.27
N LEU A 97 -1.22 -3.85 1.61
CA LEU A 97 -0.53 -3.49 0.38
C LEU A 97 0.86 -2.91 0.65
N LEU A 98 1.04 -2.25 1.80
CA LEU A 98 2.30 -1.63 2.19
C LEU A 98 2.44 -1.55 3.71
N LEU A 99 3.65 -1.84 4.18
CA LEU A 99 4.18 -1.41 5.48
C LEU A 99 5.52 -0.73 5.27
N LYS A 100 5.59 0.57 5.51
CA LYS A 100 6.81 1.35 5.32
C LYS A 100 7.22 2.02 6.62
N ALA A 101 8.42 1.72 7.12
CA ALA A 101 9.04 2.42 8.24
C ALA A 101 9.93 3.56 7.75
N ALA A 102 9.79 4.72 8.38
CA ALA A 102 10.69 5.86 8.19
C ALA A 102 10.70 6.74 9.45
N PRO A 103 11.77 7.50 9.72
CA PRO A 103 11.77 8.46 10.84
C PRO A 103 10.71 9.56 10.65
N HIS A 104 10.46 9.96 9.41
CA HIS A 104 9.47 10.98 9.03
C HIS A 104 8.82 10.65 7.68
N PHE A 105 7.60 11.11 7.47
CA PHE A 105 6.86 10.98 6.21
C PHE A 105 6.46 12.35 5.69
N PRO A 106 7.26 13.00 4.84
CA PRO A 106 6.77 14.13 4.07
C PRO A 106 5.72 13.66 3.06
N SER A 107 4.78 14.53 2.69
CA SER A 107 3.70 14.20 1.76
C SER A 107 4.22 13.65 0.42
N SER A 108 5.38 14.12 -0.06
CA SER A 108 6.02 13.62 -1.28
C SER A 108 6.47 12.16 -1.17
N THR A 109 6.93 11.73 0.01
CA THR A 109 7.25 10.32 0.24
C THR A 109 5.97 9.50 0.21
N VAL A 110 4.90 9.94 0.89
CA VAL A 110 3.60 9.24 0.87
C VAL A 110 3.07 9.15 -0.56
N GLN A 111 3.08 10.25 -1.31
CA GLN A 111 2.68 10.30 -2.72
C GLN A 111 3.40 9.24 -3.55
N ARG A 112 4.73 9.17 -3.46
CA ARG A 112 5.54 8.20 -4.20
C ARG A 112 5.18 6.75 -3.86
N GLU A 113 4.97 6.43 -2.58
CA GLU A 113 4.58 5.07 -2.18
C GLU A 113 3.19 4.72 -2.73
N ILE A 114 2.24 5.66 -2.70
CA ILE A 114 0.89 5.46 -3.24
C ILE A 114 0.89 5.30 -4.76
N GLU A 115 1.67 6.12 -5.48
CA GLU A 115 1.86 5.99 -6.93
C GLU A 115 2.46 4.65 -7.31
N TRP A 116 3.45 4.17 -6.53
CA TRP A 116 4.00 2.83 -6.72
C TRP A 116 2.93 1.75 -6.54
N LEU A 117 2.09 1.86 -5.50
CA LEU A 117 0.97 0.93 -5.31
C LEU A 117 -0.04 0.95 -6.46
N PHE A 118 -0.31 2.11 -7.06
CA PHE A 118 -1.17 2.19 -8.24
C PHE A 118 -0.61 1.41 -9.43
N LEU A 119 0.71 1.40 -9.62
CA LEU A 119 1.35 0.64 -10.69
C LEU A 119 1.28 -0.88 -10.45
N VAL A 120 1.37 -1.31 -9.18
CA VAL A 120 1.39 -2.73 -8.83
C VAL A 120 -0.01 -3.34 -8.74
N HIS A 121 -0.98 -2.61 -8.19
CA HIS A 121 -2.31 -3.13 -7.85
C HIS A 121 -3.44 -2.52 -8.69
N GLY A 122 -3.15 -1.49 -9.49
CA GLY A 122 -4.17 -0.64 -10.10
C GLY A 122 -4.62 0.48 -9.16
N LYS A 123 -5.37 1.44 -9.72
CA LYS A 123 -5.90 2.57 -8.95
C LYS A 123 -7.15 2.15 -8.18
N PRO A 124 -7.26 2.49 -6.88
CA PRO A 124 -8.50 2.30 -6.17
C PRO A 124 -9.51 3.37 -6.55
N GLN A 125 -10.80 3.16 -6.25
CA GLN A 125 -11.79 4.22 -6.40
C GLN A 125 -11.61 5.30 -5.33
N ARG A 126 -11.19 4.92 -4.11
CA ARG A 126 -11.03 5.83 -2.98
C ARG A 126 -9.80 5.54 -2.13
N LEU A 127 -9.18 6.60 -1.62
CA LEU A 127 -8.23 6.54 -0.52
C LEU A 127 -8.88 7.09 0.74
N VAL A 128 -8.99 6.25 1.77
CA VAL A 128 -9.59 6.57 3.06
C VAL A 128 -8.46 6.83 4.05
N SER A 129 -8.41 8.03 4.63
CA SER A 129 -7.37 8.41 5.59
C SER A 129 -7.90 9.37 6.65
N ASP A 130 -7.09 9.64 7.67
CA ASP A 130 -7.33 10.78 8.56
C ASP A 130 -7.07 12.12 7.87
N ASN A 131 -7.40 13.20 8.58
CA ASN A 131 -7.17 14.57 8.13
C ASN A 131 -5.71 15.02 8.32
N GLY A 132 -4.75 14.09 8.30
CA GLY A 132 -3.33 14.39 8.38
C GLY A 132 -2.89 15.28 7.22
N PRO A 133 -1.98 16.26 7.46
CA PRO A 133 -1.45 17.12 6.40
C PRO A 133 -0.74 16.32 5.30
N GLU A 134 -0.16 15.17 5.64
CA GLU A 134 0.49 14.26 4.69
C GLU A 134 -0.49 13.75 3.63
N PHE A 135 -1.72 13.41 4.03
CA PHE A 135 -2.75 12.88 3.15
C PHE A 135 -3.51 13.99 2.40
N ARG A 136 -3.76 15.14 3.05
CA ARG A 136 -4.40 16.29 2.39
C ARG A 136 -3.59 16.89 1.25
N ALA A 137 -2.27 16.73 1.30
CA ALA A 137 -1.37 17.23 0.27
C ALA A 137 -1.17 16.25 -0.91
N LEU A 138 -1.83 15.09 -0.90
CA LEU A 138 -1.75 14.14 -2.01
C LEU A 138 -2.42 14.70 -3.26
N THR A 139 -1.77 14.49 -4.40
CA THR A 139 -2.33 14.81 -5.72
C THR A 139 -2.81 13.51 -6.34
N LEU A 140 -4.12 13.35 -6.43
CA LEU A 140 -4.73 12.11 -6.92
C LEU A 140 -5.07 12.22 -8.41
N PRO A 141 -4.86 11.16 -9.20
CA PRO A 141 -5.26 11.13 -10.59
C PRO A 141 -6.80 11.10 -10.70
N GLU A 142 -7.31 11.44 -11.88
CA GLU A 142 -8.74 11.35 -12.17
C GLU A 142 -9.29 9.94 -11.87
N GLY A 143 -10.48 9.90 -11.28
CA GLY A 143 -11.17 8.66 -10.89
C GLY A 143 -10.79 8.12 -9.52
N VAL A 144 -9.84 8.74 -8.80
CA VAL A 144 -9.48 8.38 -7.41
C VAL A 144 -9.92 9.49 -6.47
N GLU A 145 -10.80 9.18 -5.53
CA GLU A 145 -11.32 10.15 -4.56
C GLU A 145 -10.56 10.07 -3.22
N ALA A 146 -10.24 11.23 -2.62
CA ALA A 146 -9.80 11.30 -1.23
C ALA A 146 -11.01 11.33 -0.30
N ALA A 147 -11.10 10.36 0.61
CA ALA A 147 -12.15 10.23 1.60
C ALA A 147 -11.56 10.40 3.02
N PHE A 148 -11.72 11.59 3.60
CA PHE A 148 -11.21 11.88 4.93
C PHE A 148 -12.20 11.45 6.02
N ILE A 149 -11.71 10.73 7.04
CA ILE A 149 -12.53 10.35 8.19
C ILE A 149 -12.95 11.58 9.00
N GLN A 150 -14.13 11.49 9.62
CA GLN A 150 -14.63 12.57 10.45
C GLN A 150 -13.88 12.64 11.77
N PRO A 151 -13.58 13.85 12.27
CA PRO A 151 -13.13 14.02 13.65
C PRO A 151 -14.12 13.36 14.61
N GLY A 152 -13.63 12.46 15.46
CA GLY A 152 -14.46 11.71 16.41
C GLY A 152 -15.22 10.51 15.82
N SER A 153 -14.89 10.06 14.60
CA SER A 153 -15.48 8.85 13.99
C SER A 153 -14.45 7.75 13.68
N PRO A 154 -13.76 7.20 14.69
CA PRO A 154 -12.70 6.18 14.51
C PRO A 154 -13.19 4.93 13.76
N TRP A 155 -14.47 4.56 13.93
CA TRP A 155 -15.07 3.40 13.28
C TRP A 155 -15.07 3.45 11.74
N GLN A 156 -14.82 4.62 11.12
CA GLN A 156 -14.69 4.77 9.67
C GLN A 156 -13.36 4.19 9.14
N ASN A 157 -12.34 4.07 9.98
CA ASN A 157 -11.06 3.42 9.64
C ASN A 157 -10.84 2.12 10.46
N GLY A 158 -11.89 1.50 10.97
CA GLY A 158 -11.78 0.36 11.89
C GLY A 158 -10.98 -0.84 11.33
N HIS A 159 -10.82 -0.94 10.01
CA HIS A 159 -9.96 -1.94 9.38
C HIS A 159 -8.47 -1.73 9.68
N VAL A 160 -7.95 -0.50 9.52
CA VAL A 160 -6.55 -0.21 9.83
C VAL A 160 -6.29 -0.19 11.33
N GLU A 161 -7.27 0.25 12.14
CA GLU A 161 -7.15 0.22 13.60
C GLU A 161 -6.98 -1.22 14.09
N SER A 162 -7.88 -2.12 13.65
CA SER A 162 -7.79 -3.54 13.98
C SER A 162 -6.51 -4.20 13.47
N PHE A 163 -6.00 -3.73 12.34
CA PHE A 163 -4.72 -4.19 11.79
C PHE A 163 -3.56 -3.73 12.69
N PHE A 164 -3.53 -2.46 13.07
CA PHE A 164 -2.46 -1.93 13.91
C PHE A 164 -2.44 -2.53 15.31
N ASP A 165 -3.59 -2.82 15.90
CA ASP A 165 -3.64 -3.52 17.19
C ASP A 165 -2.96 -4.89 17.10
N LYS A 166 -3.24 -5.64 16.03
CA LYS A 166 -2.55 -6.92 15.77
C LYS A 166 -1.07 -6.73 15.48
N LEU A 167 -0.69 -5.78 14.63
CA LEU A 167 0.71 -5.51 14.31
C LEU A 167 1.50 -5.17 15.59
N ARG A 168 0.90 -4.43 16.51
CA ARG A 168 1.51 -4.14 17.82
C ARG A 168 1.64 -5.39 18.66
N ASP A 169 0.56 -6.15 18.83
CA ASP A 169 0.54 -7.33 19.69
C ASP A 169 1.41 -8.47 19.18
N GLU A 170 1.57 -8.60 17.86
CA GLU A 170 2.29 -9.69 17.21
C GLU A 170 3.75 -9.36 16.90
N LEU A 171 4.08 -8.08 16.66
CA LEU A 171 5.42 -7.65 16.27
C LEU A 171 5.96 -6.51 17.15
N LEU A 172 5.35 -5.33 17.11
CA LEU A 172 6.00 -4.11 17.63
C LEU A 172 6.19 -4.10 19.15
N ASN A 173 5.36 -4.81 19.91
CA ASN A 173 5.48 -4.93 21.37
C ASN A 173 6.33 -6.14 21.81
N ARG A 174 6.71 -7.03 20.88
CA ARG A 174 7.47 -8.25 21.18
C ARG A 174 8.96 -8.12 20.92
N GLU A 175 9.33 -7.24 20.00
CA GLU A 175 10.70 -7.08 19.53
C GLU A 175 11.27 -5.70 19.92
N ILE A 176 12.59 -5.63 20.05
CA ILE A 176 13.34 -4.38 20.17
C ILE A 176 14.19 -4.24 18.92
N PHE A 177 13.97 -3.17 18.15
CA PHE A 177 14.68 -2.94 16.89
C PHE A 177 15.89 -2.04 17.11
N SER A 178 17.09 -2.51 16.76
CA SER A 178 18.35 -1.75 16.81
C SER A 178 18.37 -0.60 15.80
N SER A 179 17.66 -0.75 14.67
CA SER A 179 17.64 0.26 13.59
C SER A 179 16.32 0.29 12.83
N GLY A 180 16.08 1.39 12.10
CA GLY A 180 14.92 1.49 11.20
C GLY A 180 14.97 0.49 10.04
N ALA A 181 16.17 0.07 9.61
CA ALA A 181 16.33 -0.95 8.57
C ALA A 181 15.92 -2.34 9.08
N GLU A 182 16.28 -2.67 10.31
CA GLU A 182 15.83 -3.91 10.95
C GLU A 182 14.31 -3.90 11.17
N LEU A 183 13.75 -2.80 11.65
CA LEU A 183 12.29 -2.64 11.73
C LEU A 183 11.63 -2.85 10.37
N GLN A 184 12.17 -2.27 9.29
CA GLN A 184 11.61 -2.47 7.94
C GLN A 184 11.67 -3.94 7.52
N ALA A 185 12.77 -4.65 7.75
CA ALA A 185 12.88 -6.07 7.41
C ALA A 185 11.83 -6.92 8.13
N HIS A 186 11.62 -6.68 9.42
CA HIS A 186 10.56 -7.36 10.18
C HIS A 186 9.14 -7.00 9.69
N LEU A 187 8.92 -5.77 9.25
CA LEU A 187 7.65 -5.37 8.65
C LEU A 187 7.40 -6.06 7.30
N ASP A 188 8.44 -6.21 6.48
CA ASP A 188 8.37 -6.91 5.20
C ASP A 188 8.00 -8.39 5.41
N ASP A 189 8.65 -9.05 6.38
CA ASP A 189 8.34 -10.42 6.78
C ASP A 189 6.91 -10.55 7.34
N HIS A 190 6.49 -9.58 8.17
CA HIS A 190 5.14 -9.55 8.71
C HIS A 190 4.08 -9.35 7.62
N LEU A 191 4.34 -8.50 6.62
CA LEU A 191 3.44 -8.27 5.50
C LEU A 191 3.24 -9.55 4.69
N GLU A 192 4.31 -10.30 4.41
CA GLU A 192 4.23 -11.61 3.75
C GLU A 192 3.39 -12.60 4.57
N TYR A 193 3.69 -12.70 5.86
CA TYR A 193 3.00 -13.62 6.77
C TYR A 193 1.51 -13.29 6.86
N TYR A 194 1.18 -12.02 7.08
CA TYR A 194 -0.19 -11.53 7.22
C TYR A 194 -1.02 -11.83 5.96
N ASN A 195 -0.48 -11.53 4.77
CA ASN A 195 -1.22 -11.70 3.53
C ASN A 195 -1.35 -13.15 3.07
N HIS A 196 -0.36 -14.00 3.33
CA HIS A 196 -0.27 -15.33 2.73
C HIS A 196 -0.40 -16.50 3.68
N ARG A 197 -0.21 -16.29 4.99
CA ARG A 197 -0.14 -17.37 5.97
C ARG A 197 -1.15 -17.22 7.11
N GLN A 198 -1.52 -16.00 7.48
CA GLN A 198 -2.43 -15.75 8.59
C GLN A 198 -3.91 -15.95 8.16
N PRO A 199 -4.67 -16.84 8.80
CA PRO A 199 -6.11 -16.98 8.57
C PRO A 199 -6.92 -15.88 9.26
N HIS A 200 -7.90 -15.29 8.57
CA HIS A 200 -8.75 -14.23 9.11
C HIS A 200 -10.16 -14.72 9.35
N ARG A 201 -10.65 -14.64 10.60
CA ARG A 201 -12.05 -14.98 10.93
C ARG A 201 -13.07 -14.17 10.14
N SER A 202 -12.76 -12.91 9.84
CA SER A 202 -13.62 -12.04 9.02
C SER A 202 -13.64 -12.42 7.53
N LEU A 203 -12.76 -13.33 7.09
CA LEU A 203 -12.66 -13.84 5.73
C LEU A 203 -12.94 -15.35 5.68
N ASP A 204 -13.80 -15.84 6.58
CA ASP A 204 -14.14 -17.27 6.72
C ASP A 204 -12.94 -18.19 6.96
N GLY A 205 -11.88 -17.68 7.60
CA GLY A 205 -10.65 -18.42 7.82
C GLY A 205 -9.70 -18.46 6.62
N LEU A 206 -9.96 -17.68 5.57
CA LEU A 206 -9.00 -17.49 4.48
C LEU A 206 -7.94 -16.45 4.86
N THR A 207 -6.79 -16.56 4.20
CA THR A 207 -5.79 -15.48 4.18
C THR A 207 -6.27 -14.37 3.23
N PRO A 208 -5.81 -13.12 3.40
CA PRO A 208 -6.16 -12.03 2.49
C PRO A 208 -5.88 -12.36 1.01
N ALA A 209 -4.73 -12.98 0.71
CA ALA A 209 -4.38 -13.37 -0.65
C ALA A 209 -5.31 -14.46 -1.21
N SER A 210 -5.65 -15.48 -0.41
CA SER A 210 -6.59 -16.53 -0.83
C SER A 210 -8.00 -15.99 -1.03
N PHE A 211 -8.45 -15.09 -0.16
CA PHE A 211 -9.75 -14.42 -0.30
C PHE A 211 -9.81 -13.58 -1.58
N LYS A 212 -8.76 -12.80 -1.88
CA LYS A 212 -8.66 -12.00 -3.10
C LYS A 212 -8.70 -12.86 -4.36
N SER A 213 -7.99 -13.99 -4.37
CA SER A 213 -8.04 -14.96 -5.47
C SER A 213 -9.45 -15.50 -5.66
N ARG A 214 -10.09 -15.97 -4.57
CA ARG A 214 -11.45 -16.52 -4.59
C ARG A 214 -12.45 -15.54 -5.20
N VAL A 215 -12.42 -14.27 -4.78
CA VAL A 215 -13.35 -13.26 -5.30
C VAL A 215 -13.08 -12.98 -6.79
N SER A 216 -11.81 -12.94 -7.17
CA SER A 216 -11.41 -12.71 -8.56
C SER A 216 -11.87 -13.85 -9.48
N ASP A 217 -11.75 -15.10 -9.04
CA ASP A 217 -12.20 -16.28 -9.77
C ASP A 217 -13.74 -16.29 -9.94
N THR A 218 -14.48 -15.99 -8.86
CA THR A 218 -15.95 -15.88 -8.90
C THR A 218 -16.42 -14.78 -9.86
N MET A 219 -15.74 -13.62 -9.88
CA MET A 219 -16.07 -12.52 -10.79
C MET A 219 -15.85 -12.92 -12.25
N GLN A 220 -14.75 -13.61 -12.56
CA GLN A 220 -14.46 -14.09 -13.91
C GLN A 220 -15.45 -15.16 -14.39
N GLU A 221 -15.88 -16.06 -13.50
CA GLU A 221 -16.86 -17.08 -13.83
C GLU A 221 -18.26 -16.49 -14.08
N ALA A 222 -18.67 -15.53 -13.23
CA ALA A 222 -19.92 -14.80 -13.41
C ALA A 222 -19.97 -13.98 -14.72
N GLU A 223 -18.84 -13.47 -15.19
CA GLU A 223 -18.74 -12.76 -16.47
C GLU A 223 -18.85 -13.73 -17.66
N LYS A 224 -18.21 -14.90 -17.58
CA LYS A 224 -18.31 -15.95 -18.60
C LYS A 224 -19.72 -16.51 -18.76
N LEU A 225 -20.50 -16.57 -17.69
CA LEU A 225 -21.90 -17.05 -17.70
C LEU A 225 -22.91 -16.02 -18.23
N LYS A 226 -22.50 -14.76 -18.42
CA LYS A 226 -23.33 -13.68 -18.99
C LYS A 226 -23.13 -13.52 -20.50
N LEU A 227 -22.28 -14.34 -21.12
CA LEU A 227 -22.01 -14.44 -22.55
C LEU A 227 -22.68 -15.69 -23.13
#